data_AF-A0AAD7BPP3-F1
#
_entry.id   AF-A0AAD7BPP3-F1
#
_cell.length_a   1.000
_cell.length_b   1.000
_cell.length_c   1.000
_cell.angle_alpha   90.00
_cell.angle_beta   90.00
_cell.angle_gamma   90.00
#
_symmetry.space_group_name_H-M   'P 1'
#
loop_
_entity.id
_entity.type
_entity.pdbx_description
1 polymer ?
#
loop_
_entity_poly.entity_id
_entity_poly.type
_entity_poly.pdbx_seq_one_letter_code
_entity_poly.pdbx_strand_id
1 'polypeptide(L)' 'CTYPSCKRVLTNPYTHQIHMRTHIRVPSPKTFTCTLGCGESFTRRHDRQRHEVALHGKKCKDVCAKCERSFASRQTLDRH' A
#
# COMPACT_ATOMS: atom_id res chain seq x y z
N CYS A 1 -14.16 21.12 -9.98
CA CYS A 1 -12.74 20.77 -10.12
C CYS A 1 -12.19 21.56 -11.30
N THR A 2 -11.00 22.14 -11.20
CA THR A 2 -10.39 22.92 -12.29
C THR A 2 -9.52 22.08 -13.23
N TYR A 3 -9.49 20.75 -13.07
CA TYR A 3 -8.65 19.86 -13.89
C TYR A 3 -9.31 19.57 -15.26
N PRO A 4 -8.59 19.70 -16.40
CA PRO A 4 -9.18 19.68 -17.75
C PRO A 4 -9.96 18.40 -18.10
N SER A 5 -9.55 17.25 -17.55
CA SER A 5 -10.20 15.95 -17.79
C SER A 5 -11.23 15.56 -16.72
N CYS A 6 -11.50 16.43 -15.73
CA CYS A 6 -12.38 16.12 -14.61
C CYS A 6 -13.61 17.03 -14.55
N LYS A 7 -14.78 16.48 -14.87
CA LYS A 7 -16.08 17.18 -14.85
C LYS A 7 -16.77 17.23 -13.48
N ARG A 8 -16.04 16.94 -12.38
CA ARG A 8 -16.63 16.81 -11.04
C ARG A 8 -16.78 18.18 -10.38
N VAL A 9 -18.01 18.53 -10.00
CA VAL A 9 -18.32 19.74 -9.22
C VAL A 9 -18.27 19.38 -7.74
N LEU A 10 -17.44 20.09 -6.97
CA LEU A 10 -17.26 19.89 -5.54
C LEU A 10 -17.50 21.24 -4.87
N THR A 11 -18.45 21.28 -3.93
CA THR A 11 -18.86 22.49 -3.20
C THR A 11 -18.10 22.68 -1.89
N ASN A 12 -17.64 21.59 -1.26
CA ASN A 12 -16.88 21.68 -0.01
C ASN A 12 -15.37 21.82 -0.31
N PRO A 13 -14.70 22.88 0.20
CA PRO A 13 -13.28 23.13 -0.02
C PRO A 13 -12.37 22.00 0.47
N TYR A 14 -12.71 21.33 1.58
CA TYR A 14 -11.96 20.16 2.07
C TYR A 14 -11.99 19.00 1.07
N THR A 15 -13.19 18.68 0.56
CA THR A 15 -13.37 17.61 -0.44
C THR A 15 -12.72 17.95 -1.77
N HIS A 16 -12.73 19.24 -2.15
CA HIS A 16 -12.04 19.75 -3.33
C HIS A 16 -10.53 19.55 -3.22
N GLN A 17 -9.93 19.86 -2.06
CA GLN A 17 -8.50 19.68 -1.82
C GLN A 17 -8.07 18.21 -1.90
N ILE A 18 -8.83 17.29 -1.31
CA ILE A 18 -8.54 15.85 -1.39
C ILE A 18 -8.68 15.35 -2.82
N HIS A 19 -9.74 15.76 -3.53
CA HIS A 19 -9.94 15.42 -4.92
C HIS A 19 -8.81 15.92 -5.83
N MET A 20 -8.25 17.09 -5.57
CA MET A 20 -7.11 17.58 -6.34
C MET A 20 -5.87 16.69 -6.21
N ARG A 21 -5.68 16.01 -5.07
CA ARG A 21 -4.61 15.01 -4.90
C ARG A 21 -4.78 13.77 -5.77
N THR A 22 -5.98 13.49 -6.32
CA THR A 22 -6.16 12.35 -7.24
C THR A 22 -5.69 12.66 -8.66
N HIS A 23 -5.64 13.94 -9.04
CA HIS A 23 -5.15 14.37 -10.36
C HIS A 23 -3.63 14.44 -10.42
N ILE A 24 -3.01 14.76 -9.29
CA ILE A 24 -1.56 14.70 -9.17
C ILE A 24 -1.22 13.23 -8.91
N ARG A 25 -0.60 12.54 -9.88
CA ARG A 25 0.10 11.27 -9.59
C ARG A 25 1.28 11.59 -8.68
N VAL A 26 1.01 11.75 -7.38
CA VAL A 26 2.06 11.73 -6.38
C VAL A 26 2.54 10.28 -6.35
N PRO A 27 3.78 9.98 -6.75
CA PRO A 27 4.33 8.66 -6.49
C PRO A 27 4.19 8.45 -5.00
N SER A 28 3.36 7.49 -4.58
CA SER A 28 3.29 7.15 -3.15
C SER A 28 4.73 6.88 -2.75
N PRO A 29 5.31 7.63 -1.78
CA PRO A 29 6.68 7.40 -1.40
C PRO A 29 6.79 5.91 -1.11
N LYS A 30 7.71 5.21 -1.79
CA LYS A 30 7.96 3.80 -1.55
C LYS A 30 8.59 3.71 -0.16
N THR A 31 7.77 3.82 0.87
CA THR A 31 8.18 3.93 2.27
C THR A 31 8.55 2.58 2.86
N PHE A 32 8.20 1.49 2.19
CA PHE A 32 8.45 0.15 2.69
C PHE A 32 9.65 -0.46 1.97
N THR A 33 10.85 -0.08 2.39
CA THR A 33 12.11 -0.72 2.00
C THR A 33 12.21 -2.12 2.61
N CYS A 34 12.72 -3.08 1.84
CA CYS A 34 13.04 -4.42 2.30
C CYS A 34 13.98 -4.35 3.51
N THR A 35 13.63 -5.06 4.59
CA THR A 35 14.41 -5.05 5.83
C THR A 35 15.69 -5.89 5.74
N LEU A 36 15.90 -6.60 4.64
CA LEU A 36 16.97 -7.59 4.47
C LEU A 36 18.10 -7.10 3.57
N GLY A 37 18.11 -5.80 3.24
CA GLY A 37 19.27 -5.14 2.61
C GLY A 37 19.36 -5.27 1.09
N CYS A 38 18.34 -5.78 0.40
CA CYS A 38 18.35 -5.88 -1.07
C CYS A 38 18.09 -4.56 -1.80
N GLY A 39 17.77 -3.48 -1.07
CA GLY A 39 17.50 -2.15 -1.64
C GLY A 39 16.15 -2.00 -2.34
N GLU A 40 15.32 -3.06 -2.43
CA GLU A 40 13.98 -2.94 -2.99
C GLU A 40 13.03 -2.18 -2.08
N SER A 41 12.22 -1.30 -2.70
CA SER A 41 11.27 -0.44 -2.01
C SER A 41 9.87 -0.60 -2.59
N PHE A 42 8.89 -0.71 -1.70
CA PHE A 42 7.51 -0.97 -2.04
C PHE A 42 6.61 0.18 -1.60
N THR A 43 5.53 0.40 -2.33
CA THR A 43 4.49 1.39 -1.98
C THR A 43 3.56 0.88 -0.88
N ARG A 44 3.50 -0.44 -0.64
CA ARG A 44 2.66 -1.06 0.38
C ARG A 44 3.44 -2.05 1.22
N ARG A 45 3.09 -2.13 2.51
CA ARG A 45 3.70 -3.06 3.47
C ARG A 45 3.55 -4.53 3.07
N HIS A 46 2.39 -4.94 2.55
CA HIS A 46 2.16 -6.33 2.14
C HIS A 46 3.03 -6.76 0.97
N ASP A 47 3.29 -5.85 0.02
CA ASP A 47 4.13 -6.16 -1.13
C ASP A 47 5.57 -6.40 -0.69
N ARG A 48 6.11 -5.55 0.19
CA ARG A 48 7.41 -5.77 0.82
C ARG A 48 7.47 -7.10 1.56
N GLN A 49 6.45 -7.38 2.38
CA GLN A 49 6.46 -8.57 3.22
C GLN A 49 6.37 -9.87 2.40
N ARG A 50 5.59 -9.87 1.31
CA ARG A 50 5.58 -10.96 0.33
C ARG A 50 6.94 -11.12 -0.35
N HIS A 51 7.56 -10.02 -0.77
CA HIS A 51 8.92 -10.03 -1.32
C HIS A 51 9.90 -10.67 -0.32
N GLU A 52 9.88 -10.26 0.95
CA GLU A 52 10.77 -10.80 1.98
C GLU A 52 10.56 -12.30 2.24
N VAL A 53 9.31 -12.78 2.20
CA VAL A 53 9.03 -14.22 2.33
C VAL A 53 9.54 -14.99 1.12
N ALA A 54 9.21 -14.51 -0.09
CA ALA A 54 9.48 -15.23 -1.33
C ALA A 54 10.96 -15.25 -1.70
N LEU A 55 11.67 -14.12 -1.56
CA LEU A 55 13.07 -13.99 -1.97
C LEU A 55 14.07 -14.27 -0.84
N HIS A 56 13.70 -13.98 0.41
CA HIS A 56 14.62 -14.09 1.53
C HIS A 56 14.19 -15.09 2.60
N GLY A 57 13.10 -15.84 2.38
CA GLY A 57 12.62 -16.86 3.31
C GLY A 57 12.19 -16.31 4.67
N LYS A 58 11.83 -15.01 4.75
CA LYS A 58 11.45 -14.38 6.02
C LYS A 58 10.18 -15.03 6.58
N LYS A 59 10.26 -15.58 7.80
CA LYS A 59 9.07 -16.07 8.52
C LYS A 59 8.15 -14.90 8.88
N CYS A 60 6.95 -14.90 8.30
CA CYS A 60 5.89 -13.98 8.67
C CYS A 60 5.21 -14.42 9.96
N LYS A 61 4.92 -13.46 10.84
CA LYS A 61 4.16 -13.71 12.08
C LYS A 61 2.65 -13.80 11.82
N ASP A 62 2.17 -13.05 10.83
CA ASP A 62 0.76 -13.02 10.45
C ASP A 62 0.53 -13.97 9.27
N VAL A 63 0.56 -15.27 9.54
CA VAL A 63 0.29 -16.33 8.56
C VAL A 63 -1.02 -17.03 8.93
N CYS A 64 -1.85 -17.31 7.92
CA CYS A 64 -3.03 -18.14 8.11
C CYS A 64 -2.64 -19.60 8.26
N ALA A 65 -2.99 -20.24 9.37
CA ALA A 65 -2.66 -21.65 9.62
C ALA A 65 -3.39 -22.63 8.68
N LYS A 66 -4.48 -22.21 8.04
CA LYS A 66 -5.28 -23.08 7.14
C LYS A 66 -4.79 -23.08 5.70
N CYS A 67 -4.29 -21.95 5.20
CA CYS A 67 -3.90 -21.78 3.80
C CYS A 67 -2.46 -21.28 3.62
N GLU A 68 -1.72 -21.15 4.73
CA GLU A 68 -0.30 -20.75 4.81
C GLU A 68 0.05 -19.40 4.15
N ARG A 69 -0.97 -18.56 3.90
CA ARG A 69 -0.80 -17.24 3.29
C ARG A 69 -0.30 -16.23 4.30
N SER A 70 0.66 -15.41 3.90
CA SER A 70 1.25 -14.35 4.73
C SER A 70 0.56 -12.99 4.54
N PHE A 71 0.35 -12.27 5.64
CA PHE A 71 -0.36 -11.00 5.70
C PHE A 71 0.50 -9.89 6.31
N ALA A 72 0.21 -8.64 5.96
CA ALA A 72 1.00 -7.48 6.41
C ALA A 72 0.74 -7.08 7.87
N SER A 73 -0.44 -7.41 8.37
CA SER A 73 -0.88 -7.07 9.71
C SER A 73 -1.85 -8.13 10.23
N ARG A 74 -1.89 -8.24 11.55
CA ARG A 74 -2.85 -9.09 12.26
C ARG A 74 -4.29 -8.82 11.85
N GLN A 75 -4.69 -7.56 11.70
CA GLN A 75 -6.05 -7.18 11.28
C GLN A 75 -6.40 -7.70 9.88
N THR A 76 -5.45 -7.70 8.95
CA THR A 76 -5.70 -8.23 7.60
C THR A 76 -5.75 -9.74 7.56
N LEU A 77 -5.05 -10.43 8.46
CA LEU A 77 -5.17 -11.86 8.67
C LEU A 77 -6.49 -12.23 9.36
N ASP A 78 -6.93 -11.43 10.32
CA ASP A 78 -8.17 -11.69 11.07
C ASP A 78 -9.42 -11.61 10.17
N ARG A 79 -9.41 -10.66 9.22
CA ARG A 79 -10.47 -10.53 8.21
C ARG A 79 -10.39 -11.58 7.08
N HIS A 80 -9.27 -12.27 6.93
CA HIS A 80 -9.00 -13.16 5.81
C HIS A 80 -9.70 -14.51 5.96
#